data_AF-A0A9J6DS90-F1
#
_entry.id   AF-A0A9J6DS90-F1
#
_cell.length_a   1.000
_cell.length_b   1.000
_cell.length_c   1.000
_cell.angle_alpha   90.00
_cell.angle_beta   90.00
_cell.angle_gamma   90.00
#
_symmetry.space_group_name_H-M   'P 1'
#
loop_
_entity.id
_entity.type
_entity.pdbx_description
1 polymer ?
#
loop_
_entity_poly.entity_id
_entity_poly.type
_entity_poly.pdbx_seq_one_letter_code
_entity_poly.pdbx_strand_id
1 'polypeptide(L)'
;MCVLMLFNRHDAISFQDMASETKIPETSLVQALNSLCVGKAYEPLLTKTPATNEIENDHIFSVNEAFTSGLQKVKIKSMSTKKDTAPKKTEPAVNLDEDRRYELEAAIIRVMKARKTLSHNGPPS
;
A
#
# COMPACT_ATOMS: atom_id res chain seq x y z
N MET A 1 -2.79 3.80 13.57
CA MET A 1 -3.42 3.87 14.91
C MET A 1 -3.10 5.14 15.68
N CYS A 2 -1.88 5.67 15.61
CA CYS A 2 -1.49 6.85 16.40
C CYS A 2 -2.41 8.08 16.18
N VAL A 3 -2.91 8.29 14.96
CA VAL A 3 -3.82 9.41 14.62
C VAL A 3 -5.13 9.34 15.41
N LEU A 4 -5.78 8.17 15.49
CA LEU A 4 -7.06 8.04 16.19
C LEU A 4 -6.92 8.21 17.71
N MET A 5 -5.77 7.84 18.28
CA MET A 5 -5.51 7.98 19.71
C MET A 5 -5.40 9.44 20.17
N LEU A 6 -5.13 10.39 19.26
CA LEU A 6 -5.11 11.82 19.58
C LEU A 6 -6.49 12.31 20.03
N PHE A 7 -7.54 11.73 19.45
CA PHE A 7 -8.92 12.09 19.75
C PHE A 7 -9.41 11.59 21.12
N ASN A 8 -8.61 10.80 21.84
CA ASN A 8 -8.89 10.49 23.25
C ASN A 8 -8.55 11.66 24.19
N ARG A 9 -7.78 12.65 23.72
CA ARG A 9 -7.34 13.82 24.49
C ARG A 9 -7.82 15.14 23.89
N HIS A 10 -8.10 15.16 22.58
CA HIS A 10 -8.50 16.34 21.84
C HIS A 10 -9.82 16.07 21.10
N ASP A 11 -10.84 16.89 21.32
CA ASP A 11 -12.10 16.77 20.57
C ASP A 11 -11.91 17.16 19.08
N ALA A 12 -11.01 18.12 18.84
CA ALA A 12 -10.59 18.57 17.52
C ALA A 12 -9.11 18.96 17.52
N ILE A 13 -8.42 18.73 16.41
CA ILE A 13 -6.98 19.01 16.27
C ILE A 13 -6.63 19.40 14.83
N SER A 14 -5.68 20.33 14.67
CA SER A 14 -5.20 20.78 13.36
C SER A 14 -4.26 19.75 12.72
N PHE A 15 -4.10 19.80 11.39
CA PHE A 15 -3.11 18.97 10.70
C PHE A 15 -1.69 19.23 11.22
N GLN A 16 -1.33 20.50 11.41
CA GLN A 16 -0.01 20.89 11.90
C GLN A 16 0.29 20.34 13.31
N ASP A 17 -0.68 20.38 14.21
CA ASP A 17 -0.52 19.86 15.58
C ASP A 17 -0.44 18.34 15.58
N MET A 18 -1.26 17.66 14.75
CA MET A 18 -1.16 16.21 14.57
C MET A 18 0.22 15.79 14.06
N ALA A 19 0.77 16.52 13.07
CA ALA A 19 2.11 16.24 12.55
C ALA A 19 3.18 16.44 13.63
N SER A 20 3.06 17.51 14.42
CA SER A 20 4.00 17.85 15.49
C SER A 20 3.99 16.82 16.63
N GLU A 21 2.81 16.38 17.05
CA GLU A 21 2.68 15.44 18.18
C GLU A 21 3.00 14.00 17.79
N THR A 22 2.57 13.57 16.60
CA THR A 22 2.80 12.18 16.15
C THR A 22 4.17 11.96 15.52
N LYS A 23 4.82 13.04 15.04
CA LYS A 23 6.07 13.00 14.28
C LYS A 23 6.00 12.09 13.03
N ILE A 24 4.79 11.90 12.49
CA ILE A 24 4.56 11.15 11.27
C ILE A 24 4.91 12.07 10.07
N PRO A 25 5.61 11.56 9.04
CA PRO A 25 5.83 12.31 7.82
C PRO A 25 4.51 12.77 7.20
N GLU A 26 4.43 14.04 6.80
CA GLU A 26 3.20 14.67 6.29
C GLU A 26 2.53 13.85 5.18
N THR A 27 3.31 13.30 4.24
CA THR A 27 2.81 12.45 3.15
C THR A 27 2.05 11.23 3.66
N SER A 28 2.56 10.59 4.72
CA SER A 28 1.93 9.41 5.35
C SER A 28 0.73 9.82 6.20
N LEU A 29 0.78 10.99 6.83
CA LEU A 29 -0.31 11.54 7.63
C LEU A 29 -1.52 11.91 6.74
N VAL A 30 -1.28 12.60 5.62
CA VAL A 30 -2.31 12.92 4.60
C VAL A 30 -2.97 11.64 4.09
N GLN A 31 -2.19 10.61 3.79
CA GLN A 31 -2.69 9.32 3.32
C GLN A 31 -3.58 8.63 4.37
N ALA A 32 -3.17 8.67 5.65
CA ALA A 32 -3.94 8.14 6.75
C ALA A 32 -5.24 8.92 6.95
N LEU A 33 -5.18 10.25 7.00
CA LEU A 33 -6.35 11.11 7.19
C LEU A 33 -7.35 10.97 6.04
N ASN A 34 -6.89 10.93 4.79
CA ASN A 34 -7.78 10.67 3.67
C ASN A 34 -8.49 9.30 3.79
N SER A 35 -7.81 8.26 4.30
CA SER A 35 -8.46 6.96 4.53
C SER A 35 -9.54 7.00 5.62
N LEU A 36 -9.48 7.99 6.53
CA LEU A 36 -10.39 8.16 7.66
C LEU A 36 -11.51 9.17 7.38
N CYS A 37 -11.25 10.14 6.51
CA CYS A 37 -12.21 11.15 6.06
C CYS A 37 -12.98 10.74 4.80
N VAL A 38 -12.47 9.79 4.01
CA VAL A 38 -13.13 9.31 2.80
C VAL A 38 -13.97 8.07 3.11
N GLY A 39 -15.29 8.27 3.14
CA GLY A 39 -16.29 7.22 3.27
C GLY A 39 -17.42 7.39 2.25
N LYS A 40 -18.44 6.52 2.28
CA LYS A 40 -19.74 6.88 1.69
C LYS A 40 -20.30 8.08 2.45
N ALA A 41 -21.23 8.82 1.85
CA ALA A 41 -21.76 10.11 2.34
C ALA A 41 -22.20 10.16 3.83
N TYR A 42 -22.34 9.03 4.52
CA TYR A 42 -22.82 8.91 5.91
C TYR A 42 -21.85 8.15 6.85
N GLU A 43 -20.64 7.80 6.40
CA GLU A 43 -19.70 6.94 7.15
C GLU A 43 -18.25 7.45 7.29
N PRO A 44 -17.87 8.74 7.09
CA PRO A 44 -16.50 9.15 7.42
C PRO A 44 -16.31 9.06 8.94
N LEU A 45 -15.16 8.54 9.40
CA LEU A 45 -14.86 8.44 10.82
C LEU A 45 -14.42 9.78 11.39
N LEU A 46 -13.74 10.58 10.56
CA LEU A 46 -13.30 11.94 10.89
C LEU A 46 -13.94 12.94 9.94
N THR A 47 -14.42 14.06 10.50
CA THR A 47 -14.83 15.24 9.74
C THR A 47 -13.65 16.20 9.59
N LYS A 48 -13.65 16.98 8.50
CA LYS A 48 -12.63 17.97 8.21
C LYS A 48 -13.29 19.33 7.99
N THR A 49 -12.70 20.36 8.58
CA THR A 49 -13.11 21.76 8.43
C THR A 49 -11.91 22.59 7.99
N PRO A 50 -11.97 23.28 6.84
CA PRO A 50 -13.04 23.29 5.84
C PRO A 50 -13.18 21.97 5.06
N ALA A 51 -14.39 21.70 4.54
CA ALA A 51 -14.71 20.50 3.77
C ALA A 51 -14.22 20.61 2.30
N THR A 52 -12.91 20.68 2.12
CA THR A 52 -12.25 20.72 0.81
C THR A 52 -11.74 19.34 0.40
N ASN A 53 -11.21 19.17 -0.81
CA ASN A 53 -10.54 17.92 -1.21
C ASN A 53 -9.08 17.83 -0.75
N GLU A 54 -8.44 18.98 -0.51
CA GLU A 54 -7.03 19.08 -0.17
C GLU A 54 -6.84 19.19 1.35
N ILE A 55 -5.71 18.75 1.89
CA ILE A 55 -5.39 18.89 3.31
C ILE A 55 -4.29 19.93 3.45
N GLU A 56 -4.61 21.02 4.15
CA GLU A 56 -3.69 22.10 4.49
C GLU A 56 -3.38 22.08 6.00
N ASN A 57 -2.36 22.83 6.41
CA ASN A 57 -1.82 22.79 7.76
C ASN A 57 -2.80 23.28 8.84
N ASP A 58 -3.67 24.23 8.49
CA ASP A 58 -4.68 24.84 9.35
C ASP A 58 -6.01 24.06 9.37
N HIS A 59 -6.16 23.04 8.52
CA HIS A 59 -7.37 22.22 8.50
C HIS A 59 -7.55 21.47 9.82
N ILE A 60 -8.76 21.57 10.37
CA ILE A 60 -9.14 20.98 11.64
C ILE A 60 -9.89 19.68 11.40
N PHE A 61 -9.53 18.65 12.16
CA PHE A 61 -10.15 17.34 12.12
C PHE A 61 -10.82 17.05 13.46
N SER A 62 -11.99 16.42 13.43
CA SER A 62 -12.70 15.94 14.62
C SER A 62 -13.39 14.60 14.34
N VAL A 63 -13.82 13.91 15.40
CA VAL A 63 -14.55 12.64 15.27
C VAL A 63 -15.96 12.91 14.77
N ASN A 64 -16.42 12.12 13.79
CA ASN A 64 -17.78 12.20 13.30
C ASN A 64 -18.75 11.50 14.27
N GLU A 65 -19.39 12.26 15.15
CA GLU A 65 -20.40 11.73 16.07
C GLU A 65 -21.67 11.22 15.38
N ALA A 66 -21.94 11.67 14.15
CA ALA A 66 -23.06 11.20 13.33
C ALA A 66 -22.74 9.90 12.56
N PHE A 67 -21.60 9.26 12.84
CA PHE A 67 -21.22 8.00 12.21
C PHE A 67 -22.22 6.89 12.54
N THR A 68 -22.75 6.22 11.51
CA THR A 68 -23.64 5.07 11.67
C THR A 68 -23.16 3.91 10.80
N SER A 69 -23.20 2.68 11.31
CA SER A 69 -22.90 1.49 10.51
C SER A 69 -23.79 0.33 10.92
N GLY A 70 -24.33 -0.40 9.93
CA GLY A 70 -25.08 -1.64 10.16
C GLY A 70 -24.20 -2.84 10.52
N LEU A 71 -22.87 -2.67 10.58
CA LEU A 71 -21.91 -3.73 10.86
C LEU A 71 -21.21 -3.48 12.20
N GLN A 72 -21.10 -4.52 13.03
CA GLN A 72 -20.32 -4.46 14.28
C GLN A 72 -18.82 -4.23 14.03
N LYS A 73 -18.32 -4.61 12.85
CA LYS A 73 -16.93 -4.40 12.42
C LYS A 73 -16.91 -3.54 11.16
N VAL A 74 -16.44 -2.32 11.31
CA VAL A 74 -16.29 -1.36 10.20
C VAL A 74 -14.92 -1.57 9.56
N LYS A 75 -14.91 -1.81 8.24
CA LYS A 75 -13.67 -1.98 7.48
C LYS A 75 -13.22 -0.64 6.90
N ILE A 76 -12.22 -0.03 7.52
CA ILE A 76 -11.57 1.17 7.01
C ILE A 76 -10.67 0.76 5.83
N LYS A 77 -10.92 1.31 4.65
CA LYS A 77 -10.05 1.09 3.49
C LYS A 77 -8.82 1.96 3.65
N SER A 78 -7.67 1.34 3.92
CA SER A 78 -6.39 2.04 3.81
C SER A 78 -6.21 2.44 2.36
N MET A 79 -6.16 3.73 2.08
CA MET A 79 -5.70 4.25 0.79
C MET A 79 -4.20 3.99 0.74
N SER A 80 -3.80 2.76 0.41
CA SER A 80 -2.42 2.51 0.04
C SER A 80 -2.20 3.21 -1.30
N THR A 81 -1.22 4.10 -1.40
CA THR A 81 -0.68 4.42 -2.72
C THR A 81 -0.28 3.08 -3.31
N LYS A 82 -0.98 2.64 -4.35
CA LYS A 82 -0.39 1.68 -5.26
C LYS A 82 0.88 2.36 -5.76
N LYS A 83 2.01 2.06 -5.14
CA LYS A 83 3.31 2.07 -5.82
C LYS A 83 3.33 0.92 -6.85
N ASP A 84 2.27 0.78 -7.64
CA ASP A 84 2.29 0.08 -8.93
C ASP A 84 2.59 1.09 -10.05
N THR A 85 3.32 2.16 -9.72
CA THR A 85 3.95 3.03 -10.72
C THR A 85 5.31 3.55 -10.27
N ALA A 86 5.98 2.79 -9.40
CA ALA A 86 7.40 2.61 -9.61
C ALA A 86 7.51 1.36 -10.49
N PRO A 87 8.16 1.38 -11.68
CA PRO A 87 8.66 0.12 -12.20
C PRO A 87 9.40 -0.54 -11.03
N LYS A 88 9.01 -1.77 -10.69
CA LYS A 88 9.75 -2.60 -9.73
C LYS A 88 11.20 -2.24 -9.87
N LYS A 89 11.79 -1.70 -8.80
CA LYS A 89 13.23 -1.51 -8.69
C LYS A 89 13.83 -2.70 -9.40
N THR A 90 14.52 -2.43 -10.50
CA THR A 90 15.32 -3.40 -11.22
C THR A 90 16.11 -4.15 -10.16
N GLU A 91 15.61 -5.32 -9.75
CA GLU A 91 16.49 -6.35 -9.23
C GLU A 91 17.57 -6.46 -10.32
N PRO A 92 18.85 -6.33 -9.95
CA PRO A 92 19.91 -6.31 -10.94
C PRO A 92 19.69 -7.53 -11.83
N ALA A 93 19.59 -7.33 -13.14
CA ALA A 93 19.26 -8.37 -14.13
C ALA A 93 20.04 -9.69 -13.94
N VAL A 94 21.19 -9.58 -13.27
CA VAL A 94 22.02 -10.66 -12.71
C VAL A 94 21.24 -11.78 -12.00
N ASN A 95 20.27 -11.48 -11.13
CA ASN A 95 19.55 -12.54 -10.40
C ASN A 95 18.59 -13.33 -11.32
N LEU A 96 18.00 -12.63 -12.29
CA LEU A 96 17.03 -13.23 -13.21
C LEU A 96 17.72 -14.20 -14.20
N ASP A 97 18.93 -13.87 -14.63
CA ASP A 97 19.69 -14.72 -15.56
C ASP A 97 20.27 -15.96 -14.87
N GLU A 98 20.67 -15.85 -13.59
CA GLU A 98 21.07 -17.02 -12.79
C GLU A 98 19.89 -17.97 -12.55
N ASP A 99 18.70 -17.46 -12.20
CA ASP A 99 17.49 -18.29 -12.04
C ASP A 99 17.12 -19.02 -13.34
N ARG A 100 17.18 -18.31 -14.48
CA ARG A 100 16.97 -18.92 -15.81
C ARG A 100 18.00 -19.98 -16.13
N ARG A 101 19.26 -19.77 -15.76
CA ARG A 101 20.34 -20.74 -15.95
C ARG A 101 20.08 -22.01 -15.14
N TYR A 102 19.70 -21.89 -13.86
CA TYR A 102 19.36 -23.06 -13.03
C TYR A 102 18.17 -23.84 -13.60
N GLU A 103 17.13 -23.13 -14.09
CA GLU A 103 15.98 -23.78 -14.71
C GLU A 103 16.35 -24.51 -16.01
N LEU A 104 17.22 -23.91 -16.84
CA LEU A 104 17.74 -24.52 -18.06
C LEU A 104 18.59 -25.76 -17.77
N GLU A 105 19.52 -25.69 -16.81
CA GLU A 105 20.33 -26.83 -16.37
C GLU A 105 19.45 -27.99 -15.88
N ALA A 106 18.44 -27.70 -15.05
CA ALA A 106 17.51 -28.71 -14.55
C ALA A 106 16.69 -29.36 -15.68
N ALA A 107 16.24 -28.58 -16.66
CA ALA A 107 15.52 -29.09 -17.83
C ALA A 107 16.40 -29.99 -18.69
N ILE A 108 17.66 -29.60 -18.93
CA ILE A 108 18.64 -30.40 -19.68
C ILE A 108 18.87 -31.74 -18.96
N ILE A 109 19.14 -31.73 -17.64
CA ILE A 109 19.36 -32.95 -16.86
C ILE A 109 18.15 -33.88 -16.93
N ARG A 110 16.93 -33.32 -16.85
CA ARG A 110 15.68 -34.10 -16.96
C ARG A 110 15.58 -34.79 -18.33
N VAL A 111 15.85 -34.07 -19.41
CA VAL A 111 15.84 -34.63 -20.78
C VAL A 111 16.93 -35.68 -20.96
N MET A 112 18.15 -35.42 -20.48
CA MET A 112 19.28 -36.34 -20.60
C MET A 112 19.07 -37.61 -19.78
N LYS A 113 18.56 -37.52 -18.54
CA LYS A 113 18.21 -38.70 -17.73
C LYS A 113 17.13 -39.55 -18.39
N ALA A 114 16.14 -38.93 -19.03
CA ALA A 114 15.06 -39.64 -19.69
C ALA A 114 15.51 -40.35 -20.99
N ARG A 115 16.34 -39.69 -21.81
CA ARG A 115 16.69 -40.20 -23.15
C ARG A 115 17.99 -41.00 -23.23
N LYS A 116 18.89 -40.88 -22.24
CA LYS A 116 20.23 -41.52 -22.15
C LYS A 116 21.22 -41.22 -23.28
N THR A 117 20.74 -41.02 -24.51
CA THR A 117 21.49 -40.61 -25.71
C THR A 117 20.68 -39.56 -26.46
N LEU A 118 21.31 -38.45 -26.84
CA LEU A 118 20.69 -37.36 -27.62
C LEU A 118 21.70 -36.83 -28.63
N SER A 119 21.31 -36.65 -29.89
CA SER A 119 22.17 -36.01 -30.91
C SER A 119 22.25 -34.51 -30.66
N HIS A 120 23.46 -33.94 -30.67
CA HIS A 120 23.69 -32.51 -30.41
C HIS A 120 23.16 -31.61 -31.54
N ASN A 121 23.25 -32.06 -32.79
CA ASN A 121 22.50 -31.48 -33.89
C ASN A 121 21.28 -32.39 -34.15
N GLY A 122 20.08 -31.81 -34.15
CA GLY A 122 18.94 -32.47 -34.80
C GLY A 122 19.28 -32.83 -36.25
N PRO A 123 18.57 -33.80 -36.86
CA PRO A 123 18.91 -34.28 -38.19
C PRO A 123 18.96 -33.11 -39.18
N PRO A 124 19.95 -33.06 -40.10
CA PRO A 124 19.95 -32.06 -41.16
C PRO A 124 18.66 -32.20 -41.97
N SER A 125 18.03 -31.05 -42.23
CA SER A 125 16.85 -30.88 -43.09
C SER A 125 17.03 -31.50 -44.46
#